data_AF-A0A935ES33-F1
#
_entry.id   AF-A0A935ES33-F1
#
_cell.length_a   1.000
_cell.length_b   1.000
_cell.length_c   1.000
_cell.angle_alpha   90.00
_cell.angle_beta   90.00
_cell.angle_gamma   90.00
#
_symmetry.space_group_name_H-M   'P 1'
#
loop_
_entity.id
_entity.type
_entity.pdbx_description
1 polymer ?
#
loop_
_entity_poly.entity_id
_entity_poly.type
_entity_poly.pdbx_seq_one_letter_code
_entity_poly.pdbx_strand_id
1 'polypeptide(L)' 'MHRGRHSPDMPETNSNDAFVFSFWYRLFRTYHAPRTGEPVFGLNTLHDSAWQSVWGLLAAPVRARHIGAFWSVA' A
#
# COMPACT_ATOMS: atom_id res chain seq x y z
N MET A 1 4.22 7.11 -9.99
CA MET A 1 2.81 6.66 -9.99
C MET A 1 2.70 5.23 -9.50
N HIS A 2 3.36 4.24 -10.11
CA HIS A 2 3.39 2.85 -9.59
C HIS A 2 3.87 2.74 -8.13
N ARG A 3 4.84 3.56 -7.72
CA ARG A 3 5.34 3.66 -6.34
C ARG A 3 4.25 3.95 -5.29
N GLY A 4 3.21 4.71 -5.66
CA GLY A 4 2.10 5.07 -4.77
C GLY A 4 1.18 3.89 -4.43
N ARG A 5 1.11 2.87 -5.30
CA ARG A 5 0.35 1.63 -5.06
C ARG A 5 0.92 0.77 -3.93
N HIS A 6 2.17 1.01 -3.55
CA HIS A 6 2.81 0.36 -2.42
C HIS A 6 2.74 1.21 -1.15
N SER A 7 2.06 2.35 -1.20
CA SER A 7 1.89 3.22 -0.04
C SER A 7 1.05 2.51 1.02
N PRO A 8 1.43 2.62 2.30
CA PRO A 8 0.56 2.20 3.39
C PRO A 8 -0.70 3.07 3.51
N ASP A 9 -0.74 4.22 2.83
CA ASP A 9 -1.88 5.13 2.82
C ASP A 9 -2.90 4.74 1.72
N MET A 10 -4.12 4.40 2.15
CA MET A 10 -5.18 3.85 1.28
C MET A 10 -5.59 4.79 0.13
N PRO A 11 -5.74 6.11 0.34
CA PRO A 11 -6.03 7.07 -0.73
C PRO A 11 -4.90 7.18 -1.76
N GLU A 12 -3.64 7.06 -1.34
CA GLU A 12 -2.50 7.07 -2.25
C GLU A 12 -2.45 5.77 -3.09
N THR A 13 -2.71 4.63 -2.45
CA THR A 13 -2.76 3.32 -3.11
C THR A 13 -3.90 3.20 -4.12
N ASN A 14 -5.04 3.83 -3.85
CA ASN A 14 -6.22 3.85 -4.72
C ASN A 14 -6.20 5.01 -5.75
N SER A 15 -5.03 5.58 -6.02
CA SER A 15 -4.87 6.71 -6.95
C SER A 15 -3.87 6.40 -8.06
N ASN A 16 -3.96 7.14 -9.17
CA ASN A 16 -2.97 7.10 -10.26
C ASN A 16 -2.72 5.69 -10.86
N ASP A 17 -3.77 4.86 -10.98
CA ASP A 17 -3.67 3.50 -11.51
C ASP A 17 -3.21 3.42 -12.98
N ALA A 18 -3.50 4.42 -13.81
CA ALA A 18 -3.01 4.44 -15.19
C ALA A 18 -1.52 4.81 -15.23
N PHE A 19 -0.72 3.84 -15.65
CA PHE A 19 0.75 3.93 -15.69
C PHE A 19 1.28 4.90 -16.76
N VAL A 20 0.50 5.17 -17.82
CA VAL A 20 0.98 5.87 -19.03
C VAL A 20 0.32 7.24 -19.22
N PHE A 21 -0.95 7.42 -18.90
CA PHE A 21 -1.68 8.67 -19.14
C PHE A 21 -2.45 9.15 -17.91
N SER A 22 -1.96 10.25 -17.30
CA SER A 22 -2.61 10.93 -16.18
C SER A 22 -3.85 11.75 -16.58
N PHE A 23 -4.18 11.79 -17.88
CA PHE A 23 -5.27 12.58 -18.45
C PHE A 23 -6.61 12.31 -17.76
N TRP A 24 -6.96 11.04 -17.58
CA TRP A 24 -8.23 10.63 -16.97
C TRP A 24 -8.34 11.07 -15.50
N TYR A 25 -7.24 10.99 -14.73
CA TYR A 25 -7.22 11.44 -13.33
C TYR A 25 -7.35 12.96 -13.19
N ARG A 26 -6.83 13.73 -14.15
CA ARG A 26 -7.01 15.18 -14.18
C ARG A 26 -8.45 15.56 -14.56
N LEU A 27 -9.05 14.84 -15.50
CA LEU A 27 -10.43 15.06 -15.93
C LEU A 27 -11.44 14.76 -14.80
N PHE A 28 -11.22 13.68 -14.05
CA PHE A 28 -12.09 13.26 -12.95
C PHE A 28 -11.61 13.73 -11.55
N ARG A 29 -10.60 14.62 -11.48
CA ARG A 29 -10.03 15.18 -10.24
C ARG A 29 -9.55 14.14 -9.20
N THR A 30 -9.10 12.98 -9.65
CA THR A 30 -8.51 11.91 -8.80
C THR A 30 -6.98 11.86 -8.90
N TYR A 31 -6.36 12.89 -9.48
CA TYR A 31 -4.92 12.99 -9.63
C TYR A 31 -4.24 13.37 -8.31
N HIS A 32 -3.31 12.54 -7.86
CA HIS A 32 -2.42 12.85 -6.74
C HIS A 32 -0.99 13.05 -7.24
N ALA A 33 -0.40 14.20 -6.93
CA ALA A 33 1.01 14.46 -7.24
C ALA A 33 1.91 13.48 -6.46
N PRO A 34 2.99 12.95 -7.05
CA PRO A 34 3.92 12.09 -6.34
C PRO A 34 4.54 12.84 -5.15
N ARG A 35 4.55 12.24 -3.96
CA ARG A 35 5.28 12.80 -2.82
C ARG A 35 6.77 12.75 -3.06
N THR A 36 7.45 13.82 -2.65
CA THR A 36 8.90 13.90 -2.59
C THR A 36 9.36 13.33 -1.25
N GLY A 37 10.39 12.48 -1.27
CA GLY A 37 10.92 11.81 -0.08
C GLY A 37 11.09 10.31 -0.23
N GLU A 38 11.60 9.70 0.84
CA GLU A 38 11.78 8.25 0.93
C GLU A 38 10.44 7.61 1.31
N PRO A 39 9.87 6.77 0.44
CA PRO A 39 8.57 6.17 0.68
C PRO A 39 8.70 5.08 1.74
N VAL A 40 7.68 5.02 2.58
CA VAL A 40 7.44 3.85 3.42
C VAL A 40 6.60 2.88 2.61
N PHE A 41 6.98 1.61 2.60
CA PHE A 41 6.29 0.56 1.86
C PHE A 41 5.82 -0.55 2.80
N GLY A 42 4.79 -1.27 2.36
CA GLY A 42 4.30 -2.47 3.04
C GLY A 42 3.15 -2.22 4.00
N LEU A 43 2.71 -3.28 4.66
CA LEU A 43 1.61 -3.25 5.62
C LEU A 43 2.10 -2.66 6.94
N ASN A 44 1.44 -1.61 7.45
CA ASN A 44 1.74 -1.03 8.76
C ASN A 44 1.73 -2.11 9.88
N THR A 45 0.82 -3.07 9.78
CA THR A 45 0.68 -4.19 10.73
C THR A 45 1.84 -5.17 10.74
N LEU A 46 2.70 -5.14 9.71
CA LEU A 46 3.89 -5.98 9.56
C LEU A 46 5.19 -5.16 9.59
N HIS A 47 5.14 -3.90 10.04
CA HIS A 47 6.30 -3.02 10.00
C HIS A 47 7.35 -3.33 11.09
N ASP A 48 6.98 -4.09 12.13
CA ASP A 48 7.90 -4.47 13.22
C ASP A 48 9.09 -5.31 12.70
N SER A 49 10.27 -5.05 13.26
CA SER A 49 11.50 -5.85 13.10
C SER A 49 11.29 -7.37 13.16
N ALA A 50 10.35 -7.85 13.97
CA ALA A 50 10.00 -9.27 14.06
C ALA A 50 9.54 -9.86 12.72
N TRP A 51 8.93 -9.06 11.85
CA TRP A 51 8.42 -9.45 10.53
C TRP A 51 9.42 -9.18 9.40
N GLN A 52 10.42 -8.33 9.63
CA GLN A 52 11.43 -7.95 8.64
C GLN A 52 12.64 -8.91 8.61
N SER A 53 12.45 -10.13 9.13
CA SER A 53 13.44 -11.20 9.11
C SER A 53 12.96 -12.38 8.27
N VAL A 54 13.89 -13.21 7.79
CA VAL A 54 13.56 -14.44 7.05
C VAL A 54 12.61 -15.33 7.87
N TRP A 55 12.87 -15.48 9.16
CA TRP A 55 12.02 -16.26 10.05
C TRP A 55 10.65 -15.63 10.29
N GLY A 56 10.60 -14.29 10.40
CA GLY A 56 9.35 -13.53 10.48
C GLY A 56 8.47 -13.76 9.25
N LEU A 57 9.06 -13.69 8.06
CA LEU A 57 8.40 -13.95 6.77
C LEU A 57 7.89 -15.39 6.67
N LEU A 58 8.72 -16.37 7.03
CA LEU A 58 8.32 -17.78 7.02
C LEU A 58 7.21 -18.10 8.02
N ALA A 59 7.15 -17.39 9.15
CA ALA A 59 6.12 -17.55 10.16
C ALA A 59 4.85 -16.73 9.89
N ALA A 60 4.89 -15.77 8.96
CA ALA A 60 3.76 -14.92 8.57
C ALA A 60 2.45 -15.68 8.27
N PRO A 61 2.42 -16.73 7.44
CA PRO A 61 1.16 -17.43 7.14
C PRO A 61 0.43 -17.97 8.38
N VAL A 62 1.15 -18.28 9.46
CA VAL A 62 0.56 -18.83 10.70
C VAL A 62 0.31 -17.74 11.75
N ARG A 63 1.26 -16.82 11.92
CA ARG A 63 1.23 -15.79 12.96
C ARG A 63 0.45 -14.54 12.54
N ALA A 64 0.37 -14.23 11.25
CA ALA A 64 -0.32 -13.06 10.70
C ALA A 64 -1.68 -13.40 10.06
N ARG A 65 -2.25 -14.58 10.34
CA ARG A 65 -3.51 -15.07 9.75
C ARG A 65 -4.72 -14.13 9.90
N HIS A 66 -4.71 -13.23 10.88
CA HIS A 66 -5.80 -12.27 11.13
C HIS A 66 -5.59 -10.91 10.45
N ILE A 67 -4.43 -10.67 9.82
CA ILE A 67 -4.07 -9.36 9.25
C ILE A 67 -4.88 -9.01 7.99
N GLY A 68 -5.61 -9.97 7.41
CA GLY A 68 -6.50 -9.77 6.26
C GLY A 68 -8.01 -9.78 6.56
N ALA A 69 -8.45 -9.88 7.83
CA ALA A 69 -9.86 -10.06 8.18
C ALA A 69 -10.71 -8.77 8.21
N PHE A 70 -10.21 -7.66 7.65
CA PHE A 70 -10.95 -6.39 7.56
C PHE A 70 -11.53 -6.17 6.17
N TRP A 71 -12.54 -6.98 5.84
CA TRP A 71 -13.64 -6.56 4.98
C TRP A 71 -14.93 -6.86 5.73
N SER A 72 -15.30 -5.99 6.67
CA SER A 72 -16.66 -5.93 7.18
C SER A 72 -17.29 -4.67 6.61
N VAL A 73 -18.28 -4.89 5.75
CA VAL A 73 -19.20 -3.88 5.25
C VAL A 73 -19.92 -3.26 6.44
N ALA A 74 -19.82 -1.95 6.60
CA ALA A 74 -20.75 -1.11 7.33
C ALA A 74 -20.78 0.28 6.68
#